data_AF-A0A7K4G1F7-F1
#
_entry.id   AF-A0A7K4G1F7-F1
#
_cell.length_a   1.000
_cell.length_b   1.000
_cell.length_c   1.000
_cell.angle_alpha   90.00
_cell.angle_beta   90.00
_cell.angle_gamma   90.00
#
_symmetry.space_group_name_H-M   'P 1'
#
loop_
_entity.id
_entity.type
_entity.pdbx_description
1 polymer ?
#
loop_
_entity_poly.entity_id
_entity_poly.type
_entity_poly.pdbx_seq_one_letter_code
_entity_poly.pdbx_strand_id
1 'polypeptide(L)' 'MLYEVNVEFNKEFLNIKENQITIGIKSKPIKGEANKEIIKKLAKHFGVSTSLVQIKSGHKSKQKIIQIQH' A
#
# COMPACT_ATOMS: atom_id res chain seq x y z
N MET A 1 -10.91 -8.38 -0.96
CA MET A 1 -11.19 -7.39 0.11
C MET A 1 -10.60 -6.04 -0.26
N LEU A 2 -11.24 -4.95 0.16
CA LEU A 2 -10.78 -3.58 -0.09
C LEU A 2 -10.22 -2.99 1.20
N TYR A 3 -9.04 -2.38 1.09
CA TYR A 3 -8.33 -1.73 2.18
C TYR A 3 -8.04 -0.28 1.83
N GLU A 4 -8.26 0.60 2.80
CA GLU A 4 -7.87 1.99 2.73
C GLU A 4 -6.42 2.13 3.19
N VAL A 5 -5.54 2.58 2.31
CA VAL A 5 -4.11 2.66 2.55
C VAL A 5 -3.68 4.12 2.61
N ASN A 6 -3.25 4.56 3.78
CA ASN A 6 -2.66 5.88 3.99
C ASN A 6 -1.14 5.82 3.90
N VAL A 7 -0.56 6.59 3.00
CA VAL A 7 0.88 6.62 2.74
C VAL A 7 1.52 7.81 3.44
N GLU A 8 2.46 7.53 4.34
CA GLU A 8 3.31 8.53 4.97
C GLU A 8 4.72 8.46 4.39
N PHE A 9 5.30 9.63 4.10
CA PHE A 9 6.65 9.75 3.57
C PHE A 9 7.65 10.06 4.70
N ASN A 10 8.93 9.76 4.50
CA ASN A 10 10.05 9.97 5.43
C ASN A 10 10.15 9.02 6.63
N LYS A 11 9.24 8.05 6.77
CA LYS A 11 9.27 7.04 7.85
C LYS A 11 9.01 5.67 7.25
N GLU A 12 9.53 4.61 7.86
CA GLU A 12 9.28 3.24 7.41
C GLU A 12 8.54 2.46 8.50
N PHE A 13 7.26 2.17 8.26
CA PHE A 13 6.44 1.37 9.18
C PHE A 13 5.21 0.81 8.46
N LEU A 14 4.55 -0.17 9.06
CA LEU A 14 3.31 -0.74 8.57
C LEU A 14 2.38 -0.91 9.77
N ASN A 15 1.26 -0.19 9.76
CA ASN A 15 0.21 -0.29 10.75
C ASN A 15 -1.07 -0.76 10.06
N ILE A 16 -1.71 -1.80 10.57
CA ILE A 16 -2.97 -2.31 10.03
C ILE A 16 -4.01 -2.27 11.15
N LYS A 17 -5.13 -1.60 10.87
CA LYS A 17 -6.31 -1.48 11.72
C LYS A 17 -7.52 -1.90 10.90
N GLU A 18 -7.97 -3.13 11.07
CA GLU A 18 -9.15 -3.68 10.40
C GLU A 18 -9.13 -3.46 8.87
N ASN A 19 -9.79 -2.40 8.38
CA ASN A 19 -9.86 -2.02 6.96
C ASN A 19 -8.90 -0.89 6.54
N GLN A 20 -8.21 -0.26 7.49
CA GLN A 20 -7.25 0.81 7.25
C GLN A 20 -5.81 0.33 7.44
N ILE A 21 -4.94 0.71 6.52
CA ILE A 21 -3.51 0.40 6.53
C ILE A 21 -2.75 1.70 6.44
N THR A 22 -1.91 2.02 7.43
CA THR A 22 -0.99 3.14 7.35
C THR A 22 0.40 2.62 7.06
N ILE A 23 0.96 3.02 5.93
CA ILE A 23 2.28 2.60 5.48
C ILE A 23 3.22 3.80 5.40
N GLY A 24 4.28 3.74 6.18
CA GLY A 24 5.43 4.60 6.04
C GLY A 24 6.35 4.07 4.95
N ILE A 25 6.64 4.90 3.96
CA ILE A 25 7.71 4.68 2.98
C ILE A 25 8.76 5.80 3.04
N LYS A 26 10.03 5.41 2.92
CA LYS A 26 11.13 6.39 2.74
C LYS A 26 11.29 6.83 1.29
N SER A 27 10.77 6.02 0.36
CA SER A 27 10.81 6.28 -1.07
C SER A 27 9.97 7.51 -1.42
N LYS A 28 10.56 8.43 -2.21
CA LYS A 28 9.80 9.57 -2.76
C LYS A 28 8.71 9.03 -3.70
N PRO A 29 7.58 9.73 -3.87
CA PRO A 29 6.53 9.36 -4.82
C PRO A 29 6.95 9.64 -6.28
N ILE A 30 8.21 9.37 -6.63
CA ILE A 30 8.77 9.59 -7.97
C ILE A 30 8.47 8.33 -8.79
N LYS A 31 7.79 8.50 -9.92
CA LYS A 31 7.58 7.49 -10.98
C LYS A 31 7.12 6.09 -10.49
N GLY A 32 6.26 6.02 -9.47
CA GLY A 32 5.62 4.77 -9.07
C GLY A 32 6.46 3.82 -8.21
N GLU A 33 7.65 4.23 -7.75
CA GLU A 33 8.45 3.45 -6.80
C GLU A 33 7.71 3.21 -5.48
N ALA A 34 7.03 4.25 -4.98
CA ALA A 34 6.14 4.16 -3.83
C ALA A 34 5.08 3.04 -3.99
N ASN A 35 4.43 2.96 -5.16
CA ASN A 35 3.39 1.96 -5.41
C ASN A 35 3.97 0.53 -5.38
N LYS A 36 5.15 0.32 -5.98
CA LYS A 36 5.83 -0.98 -5.95
C LYS A 36 6.18 -1.40 -4.53
N GLU A 37 6.70 -0.48 -3.72
CA GLU A 37 7.07 -0.77 -2.32
C GLU A 37 5.84 -1.12 -1.47
N ILE A 38 4.74 -0.36 -1.63
CA ILE A 38 3.47 -0.63 -0.95
C ILE A 38 2.94 -2.02 -1.31
N ILE A 39 2.87 -2.34 -2.61
CA ILE A 39 2.39 -3.64 -3.10
C ILE A 39 3.24 -4.77 -2.52
N LYS A 40 4.58 -4.64 -2.51
CA LYS A 40 5.48 -5.64 -1.92
C LYS A 40 5.26 -5.84 -0.43
N LYS A 41 5.13 -4.76 0.35
CA LYS A 41 4.90 -4.81 1.80
C LYS A 41 3.57 -5.47 2.11
N LEU A 42 2.51 -5.08 1.42
CA LEU A 42 1.18 -5.66 1.59
C LEU A 42 1.17 -7.14 1.21
N ALA A 43 1.69 -7.49 0.03
CA ALA A 43 1.80 -8.88 -0.41
C ALA A 43 2.51 -9.76 0.64
N LYS A 44 3.65 -9.30 1.15
CA LYS A 44 4.42 -10.01 2.17
C LYS A 44 3.67 -10.13 3.50
N HIS A 45 2.96 -9.09 3.92
CA HIS A 45 2.19 -9.10 5.17
C HIS A 45 0.98 -10.03 5.10
N PHE A 46 0.24 -10.01 3.99
CA PHE A 46 -0.94 -10.85 3.78
C PHE A 46 -0.62 -12.26 3.26
N GLY A 47 0.64 -12.55 2.93
CA GLY A 47 1.05 -13.84 2.36
C GLY A 47 0.52 -14.10 0.95
N VAL A 48 0.12 -13.05 0.23
CA VAL A 48 -0.47 -13.14 -1.11
C VAL A 48 0.53 -12.73 -2.20
N SER A 49 0.28 -13.14 -3.43
CA SER A 49 1.07 -12.70 -4.58
C SER A 49 0.88 -11.20 -4.85
N THR A 50 1.95 -10.51 -5.27
CA THR A 50 1.88 -9.09 -5.63
C THR A 50 0.89 -8.80 -6.75
N SER A 51 0.64 -9.76 -7.64
CA SER A 51 -0.36 -9.66 -8.71
C SER A 51 -1.80 -9.57 -8.18
N LEU A 52 -2.05 -10.08 -6.97
CA LEU A 52 -3.36 -10.04 -6.31
C LEU A 52 -3.62 -8.74 -5.55
N VAL A 53 -2.59 -7.89 -5.43
CA VAL A 53 -2.65 -6.59 -4.76
C VAL A 53 -2.72 -5.50 -5.82
N GLN A 54 -3.91 -4.94 -6.03
CA GLN A 54 -4.15 -3.89 -7.02
C GLN A 54 -4.60 -2.59 -6.36
N ILE A 55 -4.02 -1.48 -6.80
CA ILE A 55 -4.48 -0.15 -6.41
C ILE A 55 -5.70 0.18 -7.28
N LYS A 56 -6.88 0.31 -6.68
CA LYS A 56 -8.12 0.69 -7.36
C LYS A 56 -8.27 2.20 -7.50
N SER A 57 -7.87 2.95 -6.46
CA SER A 57 -8.02 4.41 -6.42
C SER A 57 -6.87 5.08 -5.65
N GLY A 58 -6.70 6.39 -5.86
CA GLY A 58 -5.69 7.18 -5.13
C GLY A 58 -4.28 7.11 -5.71
N HIS A 59 -4.13 6.84 -7.01
CA HIS A 59 -2.81 6.79 -7.67
C HIS A 59 -1.98 8.08 -7.46
N LYS A 60 -2.64 9.25 -7.41
CA LYS A 60 -2.02 10.56 -7.17
C LYS A 60 -2.15 11.09 -5.73
N SER A 61 -2.83 10.35 -4.85
CA SER A 61 -3.14 10.78 -3.48
C SER A 61 -2.34 9.99 -2.43
N LYS A 62 -2.20 10.57 -1.24
CA LYS A 62 -1.61 9.88 -0.07
C LYS A 62 -2.51 8.76 0.42
N GLN A 63 -3.82 8.94 0.31
CA GLN A 63 -4.82 7.90 0.56
C GLN A 63 -5.08 7.12 -0.73
N LYS A 64 -5.00 5.80 -0.64
CA LYS A 64 -5.14 4.83 -1.73
C LYS A 64 -6.17 3.79 -1.34
N ILE A 65 -6.96 3.30 -2.28
CA ILE A 65 -7.78 2.12 -2.06
C ILE A 65 -7.10 0.96 -2.76
N ILE A 66 -6.74 -0.06 -1.98
CA ILE A 66 -6.05 -1.25 -2.47
C ILE A 66 -6.98 -2.44 -2.33
N GLN A 67 -7.19 -3.14 -3.43
CA GLN A 67 -7.89 -4.40 -3.47
C GLN A 67 -6.89 -5.54 -3.35
N ILE A 68 -7.13 -6.41 -2.37
CA ILE A 68 -6.41 -7.66 -2.22
C ILE A 68 -7.36 -8.79 -2.57
N GLN A 69 -7.01 -9.59 -3.58
CA GLN A 69 -7.69 -10.83 -3.92
C GLN A 69 -6.97 -11.98 -3.21
N HIS A 70 -7.70 -12.83 -2.50
CA HIS A 70 -7.19 -14.01 -1.82
C HIS A 70 -8.12 -15.17 -2.16
#